data_AF-A0A956AY09-F1
#
_entry.id   AF-A0A956AY09-F1
#
_cell.length_a   1.000
_cell.length_b   1.000
_cell.length_c   1.000
_cell.angle_alpha   90.00
_cell.angle_beta   90.00
_cell.angle_gamma   90.00
#
_symmetry.space_group_name_H-M   'P 1'
#
loop_
_entity.id
_entity.type
_entity.pdbx_description
1 polymer ?
#
loop_
_entity_poly.entity_id
_entity_poly.type
_entity_poly.pdbx_seq_one_letter_code
_entity_poly.pdbx_strand_id
1 'polypeptide(L)'
;MEIRTFAERVLFEPDLAAKLAAPAHLSDAAPGDPLRVIPRAPARAPGLAFRRAVGAAKVKFPKGDALERDEGRGTVLHFFANHELLALELMALALLRFPD
;
A
#
# COMPACT_ATOMS: atom_id res chain seq x y z
N MET A 1 4.80 4.50 -19.21
CA MET A 1 5.65 4.13 -18.05
C MET A 1 5.60 2.62 -17.96
N GLU A 2 6.75 1.96 -17.78
CA GLU A 2 6.74 0.50 -17.62
C GLU A 2 5.99 0.12 -16.33
N ILE A 3 5.24 -0.99 -16.38
CA ILE A 3 4.55 -1.56 -15.21
C ILE A 3 5.55 -1.80 -14.07
N ARG A 4 6.74 -2.32 -14.40
CA ARG A 4 7.84 -2.49 -13.45
C ARG A 4 8.15 -1.20 -12.69
N THR A 5 8.37 -0.09 -13.41
CA THR A 5 8.69 1.22 -12.79
C THR A 5 7.56 1.69 -11.87
N PHE A 6 6.31 1.47 -12.27
CA PHE A 6 5.18 1.82 -11.42
C PHE A 6 5.14 0.97 -10.15
N ALA A 7 5.30 -0.34 -10.30
CA ALA A 7 5.31 -1.27 -9.18
C ALA A 7 6.46 -1.00 -8.20
N GLU A 8 7.66 -0.67 -8.70
CA GLU A 8 8.80 -0.23 -7.87
C GLU A 8 8.46 1.02 -7.08
N ARG A 9 7.85 2.03 -7.72
CA ARG A 9 7.41 3.25 -7.03
C ARG A 9 6.37 2.93 -5.95
N VAL A 10 5.38 2.08 -6.25
CA VAL A 10 4.38 1.66 -5.28
C VAL A 10 5.03 0.94 -4.09
N LEU A 11 6.01 0.05 -4.33
CA LEU A 11 6.57 -0.80 -3.28
C LEU A 11 7.63 -0.08 -2.41
N PHE A 12 8.47 0.76 -3.02
CA PHE A 12 9.68 1.30 -2.38
C PHE A 12 9.64 2.80 -2.07
N GLU A 13 8.72 3.57 -2.65
CA GLU A 13 8.61 5.00 -2.33
C GLU A 13 7.79 5.19 -1.04
N PRO A 14 8.26 5.96 -0.05
CA PRO A 14 7.50 6.21 1.18
C PRO A 14 6.38 7.25 1.03
N ASP A 15 6.47 8.15 0.04
CA ASP A 15 5.47 9.19 -0.20
C ASP A 15 4.17 8.60 -0.78
N LEU A 16 3.04 8.92 -0.13
CA LEU A 16 1.74 8.39 -0.54
C LEU A 16 1.30 8.93 -1.90
N ALA A 17 1.53 10.22 -2.16
CA ALA A 17 1.12 10.83 -3.43
C ALA A 17 1.88 10.19 -4.61
N ALA A 18 3.18 9.94 -4.45
CA ALA A 18 3.98 9.25 -5.43
C ALA A 18 3.48 7.82 -5.72
N LYS A 19 3.11 7.05 -4.68
CA LYS A 19 2.49 5.71 -4.86
C LYS A 19 1.18 5.78 -5.64
N LEU A 20 0.33 6.77 -5.35
CA LEU A 20 -1.02 6.90 -5.91
C LEU A 20 -1.09 7.66 -7.24
N ALA A 21 0.01 8.28 -7.68
CA ALA A 21 0.05 9.05 -8.92
C ALA A 21 -0.15 8.14 -10.13
N ALA A 22 -1.36 8.05 -10.66
CA ALA A 22 -1.67 7.15 -11.77
C ALA A 22 -0.84 7.51 -13.04
N PRO A 23 -0.16 6.54 -13.67
CA PRO A 23 0.42 6.75 -15.00
C PRO A 23 -0.68 7.01 -16.04
N ALA A 24 -0.42 7.95 -16.96
CA ALA A 24 -1.29 8.17 -18.11
C ALA A 24 -1.32 6.96 -19.06
N HIS A 25 -0.17 6.31 -19.24
CA HIS A 25 -0.02 5.12 -20.07
C HIS A 25 0.92 4.11 -19.41
N LEU A 26 0.55 2.83 -19.48
CA LEU A 26 1.34 1.71 -19.02
C LEU A 26 1.80 0.85 -20.20
N SER A 27 3.01 0.34 -20.11
CA SER A 27 3.62 -0.62 -21.02
C SER A 27 4.29 -1.73 -20.22
N ASP A 28 4.46 -2.90 -20.84
CA ASP A 28 5.16 -4.03 -20.25
C ASP A 28 6.16 -4.64 -21.26
N ALA A 29 6.85 -3.76 -21.97
CA ALA A 29 7.79 -4.16 -23.02
C ALA A 29 9.13 -4.62 -22.42
N ALA A 30 9.42 -4.20 -21.19
CA ALA A 30 10.63 -4.56 -20.45
C ALA A 30 10.32 -4.91 -18.98
N PRO A 31 9.70 -6.07 -18.71
CA PRO A 31 9.32 -6.46 -17.34
C PRO A 31 10.55 -6.76 -16.46
N GLY A 32 11.69 -7.10 -17.09
CA GLY A 32 12.99 -7.30 -16.44
C GLY A 32 13.06 -8.55 -15.57
N ASP A 33 14.15 -8.68 -14.81
CA ASP A 33 14.35 -9.86 -13.97
C ASP A 33 13.44 -9.89 -12.74
N PRO A 34 12.99 -11.08 -12.30
CA PRO A 34 12.23 -11.24 -11.06
C PRO A 34 12.97 -10.69 -9.84
N LEU A 35 12.25 -9.98 -8.97
CA LEU A 35 12.76 -9.49 -7.70
C LEU A 35 13.11 -10.69 -6.80
N ARG A 36 14.40 -10.89 -6.53
CA ARG A 36 14.89 -12.04 -5.74
C ARG A 36 14.84 -11.82 -4.24
N VAL A 37 15.03 -10.57 -3.81
CA VAL A 37 15.03 -10.20 -2.40
C VAL A 37 13.79 -9.37 -2.11
N ILE A 38 12.89 -9.93 -1.30
CA ILE A 38 11.61 -9.31 -0.96
C ILE A 38 11.81 -8.44 0.29
N PRO A 39 11.38 -7.16 0.29
CA PRO A 39 11.42 -6.34 1.49
C PRO A 39 10.46 -6.91 2.55
N ARG A 40 10.82 -6.78 3.84
CA ARG A 40 9.95 -7.25 4.93
C ARG A 40 8.59 -6.54 4.98
N ALA A 41 8.53 -5.30 4.48
CA ALA A 41 7.33 -4.49 4.36
C ALA A 41 7.54 -3.44 3.25
N PRO A 42 6.47 -2.95 2.60
CA PRO A 42 6.56 -1.82 1.69
C PRO A 42 7.04 -0.56 2.43
N ALA A 43 7.68 0.35 1.70
CA ALA A 43 8.08 1.65 2.25
C ALA A 43 6.82 2.48 2.57
N ARG A 44 6.76 3.09 3.75
CA ARG A 44 5.66 3.98 4.13
C ARG A 44 6.21 5.17 4.91
N ALA A 45 5.61 6.34 4.70
CA ALA A 45 5.88 7.51 5.53
C ALA A 45 5.64 7.21 7.03
N PRO A 46 6.32 7.91 7.96
CA PRO A 46 6.24 7.62 9.39
C PRO A 46 4.81 7.54 9.97
N GLY A 47 3.88 8.36 9.49
CA GLY A 47 2.47 8.36 9.92
C GLY A 47 1.63 7.18 9.40
N LEU A 48 2.13 6.43 8.42
CA LEU A 48 1.48 5.26 7.82
C LEU A 48 2.26 3.96 8.07
N ALA A 49 3.37 4.04 8.80
CA ALA A 49 4.24 2.91 9.08
C ALA A 49 3.47 1.81 9.85
N PHE A 50 3.77 0.56 9.52
CA PHE A 50 3.23 -0.57 10.28
C PHE A 50 3.65 -0.46 11.74
N ARG A 51 2.72 -0.76 12.65
CA ARG A 51 3.02 -0.78 14.07
C ARG A 51 4.14 -1.78 14.34
N ARG A 52 5.23 -1.29 14.93
CA ARG A 52 6.32 -2.14 15.44
C ARG A 52 5.85 -2.85 16.72
N ALA A 53 5.24 -4.04 16.54
CA ALA A 53 5.12 -5.21 17.42
C ALA A 53 4.70 -5.08 18.93
N VAL A 54 3.89 -6.08 19.33
CA VAL A 54 3.46 -6.60 20.66
C VAL A 54 3.11 -5.58 21.76
N GLY A 55 1.83 -5.52 22.12
CA GLY A 55 1.31 -4.77 23.28
C GLY A 55 0.61 -3.46 22.94
N ALA A 56 0.78 -2.94 21.72
CA ALA A 56 0.01 -1.79 21.26
C ALA A 56 -1.48 -2.16 21.13
N ALA A 57 -2.35 -1.40 21.81
CA ALA A 57 -3.79 -1.60 21.73
C ALA A 57 -4.25 -1.57 20.27
N LYS A 58 -4.83 -2.67 19.79
CA LYS A 58 -5.45 -2.73 18.47
C LYS A 58 -6.60 -1.73 18.45
N VAL A 59 -6.59 -0.81 17.49
CA VAL A 59 -7.75 0.04 17.22
C VAL A 59 -8.86 -0.88 16.74
N LYS A 60 -9.99 -0.88 17.45
CA LYS A 60 -11.16 -1.67 17.04
C LYS A 60 -11.80 -1.00 15.85
N PHE A 61 -12.24 -1.82 14.89
CA PHE A 61 -13.05 -1.33 13.79
C PHE A 61 -14.38 -0.75 14.35
N PRO A 62 -14.72 0.52 14.08
CA PRO A 62 -15.96 1.12 14.56
C PRO A 62 -17.21 0.40 14.03
N LYS A 63 -18.27 0.32 14.84
CA LYS A 63 -19.55 -0.33 14.51
C LYS A 63 -20.71 0.39 15.22
N GLY A 64 -21.93 0.18 14.72
CA GLY A 64 -23.16 0.71 15.34
C GLY A 64 -23.10 2.22 15.53
N ASP A 65 -23.53 2.70 16.70
CA ASP A 65 -23.60 4.11 17.08
C ASP A 65 -22.31 4.91 16.87
N ALA A 66 -21.15 4.24 16.84
CA ALA A 66 -19.89 4.91 16.53
C ALA A 66 -19.88 5.50 15.11
N LEU A 67 -20.62 4.90 14.17
CA LEU A 67 -20.72 5.35 12.78
C LEU A 67 -21.67 6.54 12.58
N GLU A 68 -22.47 6.88 13.59
CA GLU A 68 -23.30 8.08 13.60
C GLU A 68 -22.45 9.36 13.77
N ARG A 69 -21.21 9.21 14.26
CA ARG A 69 -20.27 10.30 14.46
C ARG A 69 -19.19 10.34 13.37
N ASP A 70 -18.81 11.54 12.98
CA ASP A 70 -17.79 11.77 11.96
C ASP A 70 -16.45 11.12 12.29
N GLU A 71 -16.04 11.09 13.57
CA GLU A 71 -14.76 10.47 13.93
C GLU A 71 -14.78 8.94 13.70
N GLY A 72 -15.92 8.29 13.94
CA GLY A 72 -16.07 6.87 13.68
C GLY A 72 -16.07 6.56 12.19
N ARG A 73 -16.76 7.37 11.38
CA ARG A 73 -16.71 7.26 9.92
C ARG A 73 -15.31 7.50 9.36
N GLY A 74 -14.61 8.53 9.85
CA GLY A 74 -13.24 8.84 9.46
C GLY A 74 -12.27 7.70 9.80
N THR A 75 -12.46 7.06 10.96
CA THR A 75 -11.66 5.88 11.34
C THR A 75 -11.91 4.72 10.37
N VAL A 76 -13.16 4.43 10.01
CA VAL A 76 -13.48 3.39 9.01
C VAL A 76 -12.85 3.68 7.65
N LEU A 77 -12.96 4.92 7.17
CA LEU A 77 -12.34 5.34 5.91
C LEU A 77 -10.81 5.15 5.94
N HIS A 78 -10.18 5.47 7.08
CA HIS A 78 -8.75 5.23 7.25
C HIS A 78 -8.39 3.74 7.21
N PHE A 79 -9.22 2.86 7.77
CA PHE A 79 -9.04 1.40 7.66
C PHE A 79 -9.11 0.93 6.21
N PHE A 80 -10.13 1.38 5.46
CA PHE A 80 -10.26 1.02 4.05
C PHE A 80 -9.10 1.55 3.21
N ALA A 81 -8.72 2.82 3.38
CA ALA A 81 -7.58 3.39 2.67
C ALA A 81 -6.27 2.60 2.92
N ASN A 82 -6.03 2.18 4.17
CA ASN A 82 -4.86 1.35 4.49
C ASN A 82 -4.95 -0.06 3.90
N HIS A 83 -6.14 -0.65 3.84
CA HIS A 83 -6.38 -1.95 3.23
C HIS A 83 -6.11 -1.91 1.72
N GLU A 84 -6.68 -0.93 1.02
CA GLU A 84 -6.48 -0.75 -0.42
C GLU A 84 -5.03 -0.43 -0.75
N LEU A 85 -4.35 0.39 0.07
CA LEU A 85 -2.91 0.64 -0.09
C LEU A 85 -2.09 -0.65 0.06
N LEU A 86 -2.43 -1.50 1.04
CA LEU A 86 -1.75 -2.77 1.23
C LEU A 86 -1.99 -3.72 0.04
N ALA A 87 -3.21 -3.77 -0.48
CA ALA A 87 -3.54 -4.55 -1.67
C ALA A 87 -2.71 -4.07 -2.87
N LEU A 88 -2.64 -2.76 -3.11
CA LEU A 88 -1.83 -2.16 -4.16
C LEU A 88 -0.34 -2.53 -4.01
N GLU A 89 0.21 -2.44 -2.80
CA GLU A 89 1.59 -2.82 -2.49
C GLU A 89 1.87 -4.31 -2.71
N LEU A 90 0.91 -5.18 -2.38
CA LEU A 90 1.02 -6.63 -2.64
C LEU A 90 0.95 -6.95 -4.14
N MET A 91 0.07 -6.27 -4.89
CA MET A 91 0.01 -6.45 -6.35
C MET A 91 1.30 -5.98 -7.02
N ALA A 92 1.86 -4.83 -6.59
CA ALA A 92 3.15 -4.35 -7.06
C ALA A 92 4.27 -5.37 -6.78
N LEU A 93 4.31 -5.94 -5.56
CA LEU A 93 5.27 -6.99 -5.25
C LEU A 93 5.08 -8.23 -6.13
N ALA A 94 3.83 -8.65 -6.38
CA ALA A 94 3.55 -9.80 -7.23
C ALA A 94 4.09 -9.59 -8.65
N LEU A 95 3.84 -8.42 -9.26
CA LEU A 95 4.35 -8.06 -10.58
C LEU A 95 5.88 -8.05 -10.63
N LEU A 96 6.53 -7.50 -9.59
CA LEU A 96 8.00 -7.49 -9.52
C LEU A 96 8.58 -8.88 -9.28
N ARG A 97 7.88 -9.74 -8.53
CA ARG A 97 8.36 -11.07 -8.16
C ARG A 97 8.12 -12.10 -9.26
N PHE A 98 7.07 -11.92 -10.05
CA PHE A 98 6.63 -12.82 -11.12
C PHE A 98 6.34 -11.98 -12.38
N PRO A 99 7.40 -11.51 -13.07
CA PRO A 99 7.26 -10.70 -14.28
C PRO A 99 6.81 -11.46 -15.54
N ASP A 100 6.62 -12.79 -15.45
CA ASP A 100 6.21 -13.68 -16.55
C ASP A 100 4.73 -14.12 -16.43
#